data_AF-K1V8R7-F1
#
_entry.id   AF-K1V8R7-F1
#
_cell.length_a   1.000
_cell.length_b   1.000
_cell.length_c   1.000
_cell.angle_alpha   90.00
_cell.angle_beta   90.00
_cell.angle_gamma   90.00
#
_symmetry.space_group_name_H-M   'P 1'
#
loop_
_entity.id
_entity.type
_entity.pdbx_description
1 polymer ?
#
loop_
_entity_poly.entity_id
_entity_poly.type
_entity_poly.pdbx_seq_one_letter_code
_entity_poly.pdbx_strand_id
1 'polypeptide(L)' 'MCLFDVPLHYNLFNACHSNGHFDMRTIFSNTLVASVPDKAITFVDNHDTEPGQALES' A
#
# COMPACT_ATOMS: atom_id res chain seq x y z
N MET A 1 -8.16 -13.96 -11.88
CA MET A 1 -7.02 -13.02 -11.96
C MET A 1 -7.02 -12.19 -10.68
N CYS A 2 -5.87 -12.08 -10.02
CA CYS A 2 -5.65 -11.23 -8.85
C CYS A 2 -4.73 -10.06 -9.24
N LEU A 3 -4.75 -8.97 -8.48
CA LEU A 3 -3.91 -7.78 -8.73
C LEU A 3 -3.18 -7.37 -7.46
N PHE A 4 -2.03 -6.72 -7.61
CA PHE A 4 -1.29 -6.13 -6.51
C PHE A 4 -2.04 -4.94 -5.92
N ASP A 5 -2.11 -4.88 -4.59
CA ASP A 5 -2.78 -3.80 -3.85
C ASP A 5 -1.84 -2.60 -3.67
N VAL A 6 -1.54 -1.92 -4.78
CA VAL A 6 -0.72 -0.70 -4.80
C VAL A 6 -1.28 0.40 -3.88
N PRO A 7 -2.61 0.61 -3.77
CA PRO A 7 -3.15 1.56 -2.80
C PRO A 7 -2.80 1.23 -1.34
N LEU A 8 -2.83 -0.05 -0.93
CA LEU A 8 -2.42 -0.44 0.42
C LEU A 8 -0.94 -0.15 0.66
N HIS A 9 -0.08 -0.42 -0.32
CA HIS A 9 1.34 -0.07 -0.26
C HIS A 9 1.52 1.44 0.02
N TYR A 10 0.85 2.34 -0.73
CA TYR A 10 0.95 3.77 -0.47
C TYR A 10 0.37 4.22 0.87
N ASN A 11 -0.68 3.55 1.37
CA ASN A 11 -1.20 3.84 2.71
C ASN A 11 -0.15 3.50 3.79
N LEU A 12 0.56 2.37 3.66
CA LEU A 12 1.64 1.98 4.55
C LEU A 12 2.83 2.94 4.46
N PHE A 13 3.23 3.31 3.24
CA PHE A 13 4.29 4.29 2.98
C PHE A 13 3.97 5.66 3.61
N ASN A 14 2.76 6.16 3.41
CA ASN A 14 2.33 7.41 4.04
C ASN A 14 2.31 7.30 5.57
N ALA A 15 1.85 6.17 6.11
CA ALA A 15 1.80 5.95 7.55
C ALA A 15 3.19 5.97 8.19
N CYS A 16 4.18 5.30 7.59
CA CYS A 16 5.55 5.29 8.13
C CYS A 16 6.24 6.66 8.02
N HIS A 17 5.87 7.49 7.03
CA HIS A 17 6.39 8.86 6.86
C HIS A 17 5.61 9.94 7.63
N SER A 18 4.50 9.59 8.27
CA SER A 18 3.65 10.56 8.96
C SER A 18 4.07 10.86 10.41
N ASN A 19 5.16 10.27 10.91
CA ASN A 19 5.62 10.47 12.31
C ASN A 19 4.49 10.29 13.35
N GLY A 20 3.63 9.27 13.16
CA GLY A 20 2.49 8.97 14.03
C GLY A 20 1.21 9.79 13.78
N HIS A 21 1.20 10.72 12.82
CA HIS A 21 0.02 11.53 12.51
C HIS A 21 -0.97 10.88 11.53
N PHE A 22 -0.61 9.72 10.96
CA PHE A 22 -1.52 8.99 10.08
C PHE A 22 -2.69 8.42 10.88
N ASP A 23 -3.92 8.63 10.41
CA ASP A 23 -5.10 8.05 11.02
C ASP A 23 -5.19 6.55 10.67
N MET A 24 -4.72 5.68 11.56
CA MET A 24 -4.70 4.23 11.32
C MET A 24 -6.08 3.61 11.05
N ARG A 25 -7.19 4.30 11.39
CA ARG A 25 -8.54 3.84 11.04
C ARG A 25 -8.78 3.82 9.53
N THR A 26 -8.00 4.58 8.77
CA THR A 26 -8.11 4.69 7.31
C THR A 26 -7.08 3.86 6.55
N ILE A 27 -6.30 3.01 7.23
CA ILE A 27 -5.21 2.24 6.60
C ILE A 27 -5.68 1.35 5.44
N PHE A 28 -6.92 0.86 5.50
CA PHE A 28 -7.54 0.05 4.43
C PHE A 28 -8.48 0.87 3.51
N SER A 29 -8.62 2.17 3.71
CA SER A 29 -9.44 3.02 2.86
C SER A 29 -8.91 3.03 1.43
N ASN A 30 -9.81 2.82 0.46
CA ASN A 30 -9.52 2.78 -0.97
C ASN A 30 -8.49 1.71 -1.38
N THR A 31 -8.39 0.61 -0.63
CA THR A 31 -7.52 -0.53 -0.96
C THR A 31 -8.26 -1.62 -1.72
N LEU A 32 -7.53 -2.41 -2.50
CA LEU A 32 -8.11 -3.55 -3.21
C LEU A 32 -8.56 -4.63 -2.23
N VAL A 33 -7.80 -4.87 -1.16
CA VAL A 33 -8.14 -5.84 -0.12
C VAL A 33 -9.44 -5.47 0.61
N ALA A 34 -9.74 -4.18 0.77
CA ALA A 34 -11.01 -3.74 1.33
C ALA A 34 -12.20 -3.94 0.37
N SER A 35 -11.96 -3.89 -0.95
CA SER A 35 -13.02 -3.95 -1.95
C SER A 35 -13.29 -5.37 -2.47
N VAL A 36 -12.24 -6.14 -2.75
CA VAL A 36 -12.30 -7.50 -3.32
C VAL A 36 -11.17 -8.37 -2.72
N PRO A 37 -11.29 -8.78 -1.45
CA PRO A 37 -10.20 -9.45 -0.71
C PRO A 37 -9.68 -10.71 -1.42
N ASP A 38 -10.55 -11.53 -2.00
CA ASP A 38 -10.16 -12.77 -2.70
C ASP A 38 -9.35 -12.53 -3.98
N LYS A 39 -9.23 -11.28 -4.45
CA LYS A 39 -8.48 -10.89 -5.65
C LYS A 39 -7.33 -9.92 -5.36
N ALA A 40 -7.03 -9.64 -4.09
CA ALA A 40 -5.98 -8.73 -3.68
C ALA A 40 -4.69 -9.48 -3.31
N ILE A 41 -3.56 -9.06 -3.88
CA ILE A 41 -2.22 -9.47 -3.44
C ILE A 41 -1.63 -8.28 -2.68
N THR A 42 -1.72 -8.33 -1.35
CA THR A 42 -1.16 -7.29 -0.47
C THR A 42 0.34 -7.42 -0.34
N PHE A 43 1.07 -6.31 -0.40
CA PHE A 43 2.52 -6.27 -0.23
C PHE A 43 2.92 -4.98 0.52
N VAL A 44 4.13 -4.97 1.07
CA VAL A 44 4.72 -3.78 1.71
C VAL A 44 5.61 -3.07 0.71
N ASP A 45 6.56 -3.79 0.08
CA ASP A 45 7.49 -3.27 -0.92
C ASP A 45 7.78 -4.33 -1.99
N ASN A 46 8.32 -3.90 -3.12
CA ASN A 46 8.82 -4.78 -4.17
C ASN A 46 10.06 -4.15 -4.86
N HIS A 47 10.61 -4.85 -5.86
CA HIS A 47 11.77 -4.36 -6.61
C HIS A 47 11.55 -3.03 -7.35
N ASP A 48 10.31 -2.64 -7.66
CA ASP A 48 9.99 -1.36 -8.29
C ASP A 48 9.92 -0.20 -7.27
N THR A 49 9.73 -0.50 -5.98
CA THR A 49 9.64 0.51 -4.89
C THR A 49 10.98 0.79 -4.22
N GLU A 50 12.05 0.08 -4.62
CA GLU A 50 13.40 0.33 -4.13
C GLU A 50 13.92 1.73 -4.52
N PRO A 51 14.84 2.32 -3.73
CA PRO A 51 15.46 3.59 -4.07
C PRO A 51 16.09 3.62 -5.47
N GLY A 52 15.73 4.60 -6.28
CA GLY A 52 16.16 4.76 -7.66
C GLY A 52 15.36 3.97 -8.69
N GLN A 53 14.23 3.35 -8.31
CA GLN A 53 13.35 2.60 -9.22
C GLN A 53 12.09 3.38 -9.60
N ALA A 54 11.30 2.83 -10.54
CA ALA A 54 10.21 3.56 -11.18
C ALA A 54 9.06 3.93 -10.25
N LEU A 55 8.83 3.14 -9.20
CA LEU A 55 7.81 3.35 -8.19
C LEU A 55 8.42 3.62 -6.82
N GLU A 56 9.63 4.19 -6.76
CA GLU A 56 10.30 4.52 -5.50
C GLU A 56 9.33 5.24 -4.54
N SER A 57 9.19 4.62 -3.38
CA SER A 57 8.39 5.06 -2.24
C SER A 57 9.17 4.72 -0.98
#